data_AF-A0AA48H678-F1
#
_entry.id   AF-A0AA48H678-F1
#
_cell.length_a   1.000
_cell.length_b   1.000
_cell.length_c   1.000
_cell.angle_alpha   90.00
_cell.angle_beta   90.00
_cell.angle_gamma   90.00
#
_symmetry.space_group_name_H-M   'P 1'
#
loop_
_entity.id
_entity.type
_entity.pdbx_description
1 polymer ?
#
loop_
_entity_poly.entity_id
_entity_poly.type
_entity_poly.pdbx_seq_one_letter_code
_entity_poly.pdbx_strand_id
1 'polypeptide(L)'
;MTKASTSTQDRGGLRISLVAAIVVIQAVAAVFFIADAAMDLAAGEWGLHIIAEVVIALALMAGVGLGAWQTRRMIEQARRDEQTLKLARGAIADVITQRFSEWGLSDAESEVALFALKGFETGEIAGLRSVAEGTVRAQLTSIYAKAGVGSRHALASLFLDELIEIGPGGPSSQPGQSEIMP
;
A
#
# COMPACT_ATOMS: atom_id res chain seq x y z
N MET A 1 -24.03 -9.20 -11.95
CA MET A 1 -23.34 -7.89 -11.97
C MET A 1 -22.03 -8.03 -11.19
N THR A 2 -21.05 -7.17 -11.47
CA THR A 2 -19.77 -6.99 -10.75
C THR A 2 -18.55 -7.80 -11.25
N LYS A 3 -17.84 -7.23 -12.24
CA LYS A 3 -16.37 -7.37 -12.37
C LYS A 3 -15.81 -6.13 -13.08
N ALA A 4 -15.65 -5.05 -12.32
CA ALA A 4 -15.07 -3.80 -12.82
C ALA A 4 -14.23 -3.14 -11.72
N SER A 5 -13.05 -3.70 -11.44
CA SER A 5 -12.06 -3.04 -10.56
C SER A 5 -10.61 -3.50 -10.77
N THR A 6 -10.25 -4.09 -11.91
CA THR A 6 -8.86 -4.55 -12.18
C THR A 6 -8.07 -3.62 -13.11
N SER A 7 -8.67 -2.58 -13.69
CA SER A 7 -8.10 -1.91 -14.88
C SER A 7 -6.92 -0.96 -14.61
N THR A 8 -6.72 -0.47 -13.38
CA THR A 8 -5.68 0.53 -13.11
C THR A 8 -4.38 -0.09 -12.63
N GLN A 9 -4.45 -1.14 -11.80
CA GLN A 9 -3.27 -1.81 -11.22
C GLN A 9 -2.54 -2.67 -12.26
N ASP A 10 -3.27 -3.33 -13.16
CA ASP A 10 -2.71 -4.16 -14.24
C ASP A 10 -1.89 -3.31 -15.23
N ARG A 11 -2.39 -2.12 -15.56
CA ARG A 11 -1.71 -1.21 -16.51
C ARG A 11 -0.33 -0.76 -16.03
N GLY A 12 -0.12 -0.66 -14.72
CA GLY A 12 1.19 -0.33 -14.14
C GLY A 12 2.18 -1.47 -14.31
N GLY A 13 1.78 -2.69 -13.95
CA GLY A 13 2.61 -3.90 -14.11
C GLY A 13 2.97 -4.19 -15.56
N LEU A 14 1.99 -4.06 -16.48
CA LEU A 14 2.21 -4.20 -17.91
C LEU A 14 3.20 -3.17 -18.46
N ARG A 15 3.11 -1.90 -18.05
CA ARG A 15 4.06 -0.85 -18.49
C ARG A 15 5.48 -1.14 -18.00
N ILE A 16 5.64 -1.57 -16.75
CA ILE A 16 6.95 -1.90 -16.19
C ILE A 16 7.54 -3.12 -16.88
N SER A 17 6.75 -4.18 -17.10
CA SER A 17 7.18 -5.38 -17.81
C SER A 17 7.59 -5.06 -19.26
N LEU A 18 6.86 -4.15 -19.92
CA LEU A 18 7.15 -3.73 -21.29
C LEU A 18 8.46 -2.92 -21.36
N VAL A 19 8.67 -1.97 -20.44
CA VAL A 19 9.94 -1.23 -20.36
C VAL A 19 11.11 -2.17 -20.06
N ALA A 20 10.95 -3.11 -19.12
CA ALA A 20 11.99 -4.10 -18.80
C ALA A 20 12.32 -5.00 -20.01
N ALA A 21 11.31 -5.47 -20.75
CA ALA A 21 11.50 -6.27 -21.96
C ALA A 21 12.26 -5.48 -23.04
N ILE A 22 11.90 -4.20 -23.26
CA ILE A 22 12.61 -3.32 -24.19
C ILE A 22 14.08 -3.16 -23.77
N VAL A 23 14.36 -2.92 -22.50
CA VAL A 23 15.74 -2.77 -21.99
C VAL A 23 16.56 -4.05 -22.22
N VAL A 24 15.98 -5.23 -21.98
CA VAL A 24 16.68 -6.51 -22.23
C VAL A 24 16.97 -6.69 -23.71
N ILE A 25 15.97 -6.45 -24.58
CA ILE A 25 16.14 -6.56 -26.04
C ILE A 25 17.22 -5.57 -26.53
N GLN A 26 17.20 -4.33 -26.02
CA GLN A 26 18.20 -3.32 -26.37
C GLN A 26 19.60 -3.69 -25.87
N ALA A 27 19.74 -4.29 -24.69
CA ALA A 27 21.03 -4.75 -24.19
C ALA A 27 21.62 -5.87 -25.07
N VAL A 28 20.78 -6.82 -25.50
CA VAL A 28 21.19 -7.88 -26.43
C VAL A 28 21.62 -7.29 -27.78
N ALA A 29 20.83 -6.36 -28.33
CA ALA A 29 21.18 -5.67 -29.56
C ALA A 29 22.49 -4.88 -29.43
N ALA A 30 22.71 -4.19 -28.31
CA ALA A 30 23.95 -3.44 -28.06
C ALA A 30 25.17 -4.36 -28.07
N VAL A 31 25.08 -5.54 -27.44
CA VAL A 31 26.16 -6.53 -27.43
C VAL A 31 26.45 -7.04 -28.84
N PHE A 32 25.41 -7.32 -29.64
CA PHE A 32 25.59 -7.77 -31.03
C PHE A 32 26.31 -6.71 -31.87
N PHE A 33 25.87 -5.45 -31.80
CA PHE A 33 26.51 -4.34 -32.51
C PHE A 33 27.96 -4.09 -32.09
N ILE A 34 28.29 -4.23 -30.80
CA ILE A 34 29.68 -4.12 -30.33
C ILE A 34 30.55 -5.24 -30.90
N ALA A 35 30.01 -6.47 -30.96
CA ALA A 35 30.74 -7.61 -31.52
C ALA A 35 30.96 -7.47 -33.03
N ASP A 36 29.96 -6.98 -33.75
CA ASP A 36 30.01 -6.70 -35.19
C ASP A 36 31.09 -5.66 -35.51
N ALA A 37 31.03 -4.50 -34.85
CA ALA A 37 32.01 -3.42 -35.01
C ALA A 37 33.46 -3.86 -34.69
N ALA A 38 33.63 -4.77 -33.73
CA ALA A 38 34.95 -5.32 -33.39
C ALA A 38 35.47 -6.27 -34.47
N MET A 39 34.60 -7.05 -35.11
CA MET A 39 34.97 -7.93 -36.23
C MET A 39 35.30 -7.12 -37.48
N ASP A 40 34.53 -6.10 -37.79
CA ASP A 40 34.74 -5.25 -38.98
C ASP A 40 36.04 -4.45 -38.88
N LEU A 41 36.35 -3.93 -37.68
CA LEU A 41 37.63 -3.27 -37.43
C LEU A 41 38.82 -4.24 -37.56
N ALA A 42 38.66 -5.48 -37.11
CA ALA A 42 39.69 -6.52 -37.25
C ALA A 42 39.87 -6.98 -38.71
N ALA A 43 38.79 -6.96 -39.50
CA ALA A 43 38.80 -7.24 -40.93
C ALA A 43 39.37 -6.07 -41.78
N GLY A 44 39.51 -4.88 -41.17
CA GLY A 44 40.04 -3.69 -41.82
C GLY A 44 39.06 -3.04 -42.80
N GLU A 45 37.76 -3.28 -42.64
CA GLU A 45 36.73 -2.65 -43.45
C GLU A 45 36.44 -1.23 -42.92
N TRP A 46 36.76 -0.19 -43.70
CA TRP A 46 36.50 1.20 -43.32
C TRP A 46 35.39 1.76 -44.21
N GLY A 47 34.25 2.14 -43.61
CA GLY A 47 33.10 2.65 -44.36
C GLY A 47 31.98 3.23 -43.50
N LEU A 48 30.89 3.65 -44.15
CA LEU A 48 29.69 4.19 -43.50
C LEU A 48 29.01 3.19 -42.55
N HIS A 49 29.30 1.89 -42.67
CA HIS A 49 28.79 0.81 -41.82
C HIS A 49 29.24 0.98 -40.36
N ILE A 50 30.55 1.14 -40.13
CA ILE A 50 31.15 1.37 -38.80
C ILE A 50 30.56 2.62 -38.11
N ILE A 51 30.37 3.72 -38.85
CA ILE A 51 29.81 4.95 -38.26
C ILE A 51 28.36 4.70 -37.82
N ALA A 52 27.57 3.99 -38.63
CA ALA A 52 26.20 3.63 -38.30
C ALA A 52 26.13 2.69 -37.08
N GLU A 53 27.00 1.68 -37.00
CA GLU A 53 27.09 0.77 -35.85
C GLU A 53 27.42 1.50 -34.56
N VAL A 54 28.40 2.41 -34.57
CA VAL A 54 28.78 3.19 -33.39
C VAL A 54 27.61 4.07 -32.92
N VAL A 55 26.89 4.72 -33.86
CA VAL A 55 25.72 5.53 -33.52
C VAL A 55 24.59 4.67 -32.93
N ILE A 56 24.32 3.49 -33.51
CA ILE A 56 23.30 2.57 -33.01
C ILE A 56 23.69 2.04 -31.62
N ALA A 57 24.95 1.64 -31.42
CA ALA A 57 25.46 1.16 -30.14
C ALA A 57 25.31 2.23 -29.04
N LEU A 58 25.65 3.48 -29.32
CA LEU A 58 25.48 4.59 -28.38
C LEU A 58 24.00 4.86 -28.06
N ALA A 59 23.12 4.83 -29.06
CA ALA A 59 21.68 5.00 -28.86
C ALA A 59 21.08 3.87 -27.99
N LEU A 60 21.54 2.63 -28.18
CA LEU A 60 21.11 1.49 -27.37
C LEU A 60 21.64 1.57 -25.94
N MET A 61 22.90 1.95 -25.74
CA MET A 61 23.47 2.16 -24.41
C MET A 61 22.72 3.25 -23.63
N ALA A 62 22.39 4.36 -24.30
CA ALA A 62 21.59 5.42 -23.70
C ALA A 62 20.17 4.93 -23.35
N GLY A 63 19.53 4.17 -24.24
CA GLY A 63 18.22 3.55 -24.00
C GLY A 63 18.22 2.62 -22.79
N VAL A 64 19.21 1.73 -22.68
CA VAL A 64 19.38 0.83 -21.53
C VAL A 64 19.58 1.62 -20.24
N GLY A 65 20.45 2.63 -20.25
CA GLY A 65 20.72 3.47 -19.08
C GLY A 65 19.48 4.23 -18.58
N LEU A 66 18.77 4.89 -19.50
CA LEU A 66 17.54 5.63 -19.19
C LEU A 66 16.41 4.68 -18.71
N GLY A 67 16.25 3.54 -19.38
CA GLY A 67 15.25 2.54 -19.01
C GLY A 67 15.51 1.96 -17.62
N ALA A 68 16.75 1.57 -17.32
CA ALA A 68 17.13 1.07 -16.01
C ALA A 68 16.92 2.13 -14.90
N TRP A 69 17.27 3.38 -15.17
CA TRP A 69 17.05 4.49 -14.24
C TRP A 69 15.55 4.74 -13.98
N GLN A 70 14.73 4.72 -15.02
CA GLN A 70 13.29 4.90 -14.92
C GLN A 70 12.63 3.76 -14.12
N THR A 71 13.01 2.50 -14.40
CA THR A 71 12.51 1.34 -13.64
C THR A 71 12.86 1.43 -12.17
N ARG A 72 14.10 1.82 -11.83
CA ARG A 72 14.52 2.01 -10.43
C ARG A 72 13.68 3.07 -9.72
N ARG A 73 13.46 4.22 -10.34
CA ARG A 73 12.62 5.29 -9.79
C ARG A 73 11.18 4.84 -9.56
N MET A 74 10.60 4.07 -10.49
CA MET A 74 9.25 3.54 -10.35
C MET A 74 9.13 2.54 -9.19
N ILE A 75 10.13 1.68 -8.99
CA ILE A 75 10.15 0.73 -7.86
C ILE A 75 10.25 1.46 -6.52
N GLU A 76 11.07 2.50 -6.42
CA GLU A 76 11.21 3.29 -5.19
C GLU A 76 9.92 4.04 -4.83
N GLN A 77 9.23 4.62 -5.82
CA GLN A 77 7.94 5.27 -5.61
C GLN A 77 6.88 4.26 -5.14
N ALA A 78 6.78 3.10 -5.81
CA ALA A 78 5.86 2.04 -5.41
C ALA A 78 6.09 1.55 -3.97
N ARG A 79 7.35 1.45 -3.54
CA ARG A 79 7.69 1.10 -2.14
C ARG A 79 7.25 2.16 -1.14
N ARG A 80 7.38 3.44 -1.46
CA ARG A 80 6.95 4.55 -0.56
C ARG A 80 5.43 4.60 -0.41
N ASP A 81 4.70 4.37 -1.50
CA ASP A 81 3.24 4.32 -1.49
C ASP A 81 2.75 3.14 -0.65
N GLU A 82 3.38 1.97 -0.79
CA GLU A 82 3.06 0.79 0.02
C GLU A 82 3.36 1.01 1.50
N GLN A 83 4.47 1.69 1.83
CA GLN A 83 4.82 2.05 3.20
C GLN A 83 3.81 3.02 3.83
N THR A 84 3.37 4.03 3.09
CA THR A 84 2.38 5.00 3.57
C THR A 84 1.04 4.31 3.88
N LEU A 85 0.62 3.39 3.00
CA LEU A 85 -0.60 2.63 3.22
C LEU A 85 -0.48 1.61 4.37
N LYS A 86 0.69 1.01 4.56
CA LYS A 86 0.98 0.12 5.71
C LYS A 86 1.02 0.89 7.03
N LEU A 87 1.60 2.10 7.06
CA LEU A 87 1.63 2.96 8.24
C LEU A 87 0.22 3.43 8.61
N ALA A 88 -0.59 3.84 7.62
CA ALA A 88 -1.98 4.22 7.86
C ALA A 88 -2.83 3.04 8.36
N ARG A 89 -2.67 1.84 7.79
CA ARG A 89 -3.38 0.64 8.24
C ARG A 89 -2.92 0.14 9.62
N GLY A 90 -1.63 0.27 9.91
CA GLY A 90 -1.05 -0.09 11.22
C GLY A 90 -1.57 0.81 12.33
N ALA A 91 -1.56 2.13 12.11
CA ALA A 91 -2.02 3.10 13.11
C ALA A 91 -3.47 2.84 13.57
N ILE A 92 -4.38 2.50 12.66
CA ILE A 92 -5.77 2.19 13.00
C ILE A 92 -5.89 0.89 13.80
N ALA A 93 -5.12 -0.14 13.42
CA ALA A 93 -5.11 -1.41 14.14
C ALA A 93 -4.56 -1.25 15.56
N ASP A 94 -3.54 -0.41 15.74
CA ASP A 94 -2.96 -0.10 17.04
C ASP A 94 -3.97 0.64 17.93
N VAL A 95 -4.68 1.64 17.38
CA VAL A 95 -5.77 2.36 18.08
C VAL A 95 -6.88 1.39 18.51
N ILE A 96 -7.35 0.51 17.63
CA ILE A 96 -8.37 -0.50 17.96
C ILE A 96 -7.89 -1.40 19.11
N THR A 97 -6.66 -1.90 19.01
CA THR A 97 -6.09 -2.80 20.01
C THR A 97 -5.93 -2.11 21.36
N GLN A 98 -5.47 -0.85 21.36
CA GLN A 98 -5.35 -0.04 22.56
C GLN A 98 -6.71 0.17 23.23
N ARG A 99 -7.74 0.60 22.49
CA ARG A 99 -9.10 0.80 23.04
C ARG A 99 -9.67 -0.49 23.62
N PHE A 100 -9.50 -1.61 22.93
CA PHE A 100 -9.97 -2.90 23.43
C PHE A 100 -9.28 -3.30 24.74
N SER A 101 -7.99 -3.00 24.87
CA SER A 101 -7.24 -3.18 26.11
C SER A 101 -7.72 -2.24 27.22
N GLU A 102 -7.96 -0.96 26.92
CA GLU A 102 -8.46 0.05 27.88
C GLU A 102 -9.84 -0.34 28.44
N TRP A 103 -10.72 -0.88 27.61
CA TRP A 103 -12.04 -1.36 28.02
C TRP A 103 -12.01 -2.72 28.74
N GLY A 104 -10.85 -3.38 28.79
CA GLY A 104 -10.72 -4.71 29.39
C GLY A 104 -11.56 -5.77 28.67
N LEU A 105 -11.57 -5.72 27.34
CA LEU A 105 -12.19 -6.78 26.54
C LEU A 105 -11.35 -8.06 26.64
N SER A 106 -12.02 -9.19 26.82
CA SER A 106 -11.42 -10.52 26.64
C SER A 106 -11.12 -10.78 25.16
N ASP A 107 -10.26 -11.75 24.85
CA ASP A 107 -9.95 -12.14 23.47
C ASP A 107 -11.22 -12.41 22.65
N ALA A 108 -12.18 -13.10 23.25
CA ALA A 108 -13.45 -13.42 22.63
C ALA A 108 -14.32 -12.18 22.35
N GLU A 109 -14.29 -11.19 23.23
CA GLU A 109 -15.01 -9.93 23.05
C GLU A 109 -14.32 -9.03 22.03
N SER A 110 -13.00 -8.96 22.03
CA SER A 110 -12.20 -8.23 21.05
C SER A 110 -12.47 -8.71 19.63
N GLU A 111 -12.56 -10.03 19.42
CA GLU A 111 -12.95 -10.60 18.12
C GLU A 111 -14.35 -10.14 17.69
N VAL A 112 -15.34 -10.22 18.59
CA VAL A 112 -16.72 -9.82 18.30
C VAL A 112 -16.82 -8.32 18.04
N ALA A 113 -16.13 -7.50 18.82
CA ALA A 113 -16.06 -6.06 18.63
C ALA A 113 -15.42 -5.72 17.28
N LEU A 114 -14.36 -6.43 16.88
CA LEU A 114 -13.70 -6.24 15.58
C LEU A 114 -14.63 -6.60 14.42
N PHE A 115 -15.38 -7.71 14.51
CA PHE A 115 -16.37 -8.04 13.48
C PHE A 115 -17.53 -7.03 13.46
N ALA A 116 -17.95 -6.54 14.63
CA ALA A 116 -18.97 -5.52 14.73
C ALA A 116 -18.53 -4.21 14.05
N LEU A 117 -17.28 -3.78 14.23
CA LEU A 117 -16.68 -2.62 13.55
C LEU A 117 -16.56 -2.82 12.04
N LYS A 118 -16.28 -4.05 11.60
CA LYS A 118 -16.24 -4.43 10.17
C LYS A 118 -17.61 -4.49 9.49
N GLY A 119 -18.71 -4.33 10.24
CA GLY A 119 -20.05 -4.29 9.69
C GLY A 119 -20.81 -5.63 9.68
N PHE A 120 -20.22 -6.74 10.16
CA PHE A 120 -20.88 -8.06 10.18
C PHE A 120 -22.11 -8.11 11.08
N GLU A 121 -23.22 -8.64 10.62
CA GLU A 121 -24.42 -8.84 11.44
C GLU A 121 -24.21 -9.92 12.50
N THR A 122 -25.06 -9.91 13.53
CA THR A 122 -24.97 -10.87 14.66
C THR A 122 -24.95 -12.33 14.19
N GLY A 123 -25.77 -12.67 13.20
CA GLY A 123 -25.81 -14.02 12.61
C GLY A 123 -24.53 -14.38 11.85
N GLU A 124 -23.92 -13.43 11.15
CA GLU A 124 -22.65 -13.63 10.45
C GLU A 124 -21.52 -13.85 11.46
N ILE A 125 -21.48 -13.05 12.53
CA ILE A 125 -20.50 -13.20 13.62
C ILE A 125 -20.68 -14.55 14.31
N ALA A 126 -21.92 -14.96 14.56
CA ALA A 126 -22.24 -16.26 15.15
C ALA A 126 -21.71 -17.41 14.28
N GLY A 127 -21.89 -17.32 12.96
CA GLY A 127 -21.33 -18.26 11.99
C GLY A 127 -19.79 -18.27 11.98
N LEU A 128 -19.16 -17.09 11.91
CA LEU A 128 -17.69 -16.96 11.90
C LEU A 128 -17.04 -17.51 13.16
N ARG A 129 -17.69 -17.35 14.32
CA ARG A 129 -17.17 -17.79 15.62
C ARG A 129 -17.69 -19.15 16.06
N SER A 130 -18.57 -19.78 15.27
CA SER A 130 -19.21 -21.07 15.61
C SER A 130 -19.90 -21.06 16.99
N VAL A 131 -20.60 -19.98 17.32
CA VAL A 131 -21.36 -19.81 18.57
C VAL A 131 -22.82 -19.44 18.28
N ALA A 132 -23.70 -19.54 19.27
CA ALA A 132 -25.09 -19.12 19.11
C ALA A 132 -25.21 -17.59 18.97
N GLU A 133 -26.17 -17.10 18.20
CA GLU A 133 -26.45 -15.66 18.08
C GLU A 133 -26.72 -15.01 19.45
N GLY A 134 -27.39 -15.72 20.36
CA GLY A 134 -27.63 -15.24 21.72
C GLY A 134 -26.34 -14.93 22.48
N THR A 135 -25.29 -15.75 22.29
CA THR A 135 -23.97 -15.53 22.86
C THR A 135 -23.32 -14.27 22.29
N VAL A 136 -23.42 -14.06 20.98
CA VAL A 136 -22.91 -12.84 20.32
C VAL A 136 -23.65 -11.60 20.83
N ARG A 137 -24.99 -11.65 20.95
CA ARG A 137 -25.78 -10.52 21.51
C ARG A 137 -25.33 -10.19 22.94
N ALA A 138 -25.17 -11.20 23.80
CA ALA A 138 -24.71 -11.00 25.17
C ALA A 138 -23.30 -10.38 25.22
N GLN A 139 -22.39 -10.86 24.39
CA GLN A 139 -21.04 -10.29 24.27
C GLN A 139 -21.08 -8.85 23.76
N LEU A 140 -21.87 -8.54 22.73
CA LEU A 140 -22.04 -7.17 22.23
C LEU A 140 -22.59 -6.23 23.31
N THR A 141 -23.59 -6.66 24.09
CA THR A 141 -24.10 -5.87 25.22
C THR A 141 -23.02 -5.62 26.26
N SER A 142 -22.20 -6.63 26.60
CA SER A 142 -21.08 -6.46 27.53
C SER A 142 -20.02 -5.49 26.98
N ILE A 143 -19.66 -5.63 25.69
CA ILE A 143 -18.73 -4.74 25.00
C ILE A 143 -19.22 -3.30 25.05
N TYR A 144 -20.50 -3.04 24.72
CA TYR A 144 -21.06 -1.69 24.75
C TYR A 144 -21.02 -1.09 26.16
N ALA A 145 -21.35 -1.88 27.18
CA ALA A 145 -21.26 -1.45 28.57
C ALA A 145 -19.82 -1.11 28.98
N LYS A 146 -18.83 -1.93 28.59
CA LYS A 146 -17.41 -1.70 28.87
C LYS A 146 -16.85 -0.47 28.13
N ALA A 147 -17.30 -0.24 26.91
CA ALA A 147 -16.93 0.92 26.09
C ALA A 147 -17.72 2.20 26.45
N GLY A 148 -18.67 2.14 27.38
CA GLY A 148 -19.48 3.28 27.80
C GLY A 148 -20.48 3.77 26.73
N VAL A 149 -20.85 2.92 25.77
CA VAL A 149 -21.76 3.25 24.67
C VAL A 149 -23.06 2.45 24.73
N GLY A 150 -24.12 2.98 24.12
CA GLY A 150 -25.44 2.33 24.12
C GLY A 150 -25.74 1.46 22.90
N SER A 151 -24.91 1.50 21.85
CA SER A 151 -25.23 0.81 20.60
C SER A 151 -24.01 0.54 19.72
N ARG A 152 -24.22 -0.32 18.73
CA ARG A 152 -23.26 -0.61 17.66
C ARG A 152 -22.79 0.64 16.92
N HIS A 153 -23.74 1.52 16.59
CA HIS A 153 -23.45 2.75 15.85
C HIS A 153 -22.62 3.72 16.71
N ALA A 154 -22.94 3.81 18.01
CA ALA A 154 -22.16 4.61 18.95
C ALA A 154 -20.73 4.07 19.11
N LEU A 155 -20.55 2.75 19.17
CA LEU A 155 -19.21 2.13 19.16
C LEU A 155 -18.43 2.50 17.89
N ALA A 156 -19.06 2.39 16.70
CA ALA A 156 -18.41 2.75 15.44
C ALA A 156 -18.08 4.25 15.34
N SER A 157 -18.93 5.12 15.91
CA SER A 157 -18.69 6.57 15.96
C SER A 157 -17.43 6.91 16.75
N LEU A 158 -17.20 6.27 17.91
CA LEU A 158 -15.98 6.51 18.71
C LEU A 158 -14.70 6.30 17.89
N PHE A 159 -14.66 5.22 17.10
CA PHE A 159 -13.50 4.97 16.24
C PHE A 159 -13.45 5.92 15.05
N LEU A 160 -14.60 6.32 14.49
CA LEU A 160 -14.63 7.28 13.39
C LEU A 160 -14.10 8.66 13.83
N ASP A 161 -14.48 9.11 15.02
CA ASP A 161 -14.03 10.39 15.58
C ASP A 161 -12.50 10.39 15.76
N GLU A 162 -11.95 9.29 16.31
CA GLU A 162 -10.50 9.10 16.48
C GLU A 162 -9.76 9.05 15.13
N LEU A 163 -10.35 8.45 14.09
CA LEU A 163 -9.80 8.48 12.73
C LEU A 163 -9.78 9.88 12.11
N ILE A 164 -10.81 10.68 12.37
CA ILE A 164 -10.91 12.05 11.88
C ILE A 164 -9.89 12.95 12.59
N GLU A 165 -9.64 12.73 13.89
CA GLU A 165 -8.60 13.42 14.66
C GLU A 165 -7.18 13.08 14.18
N ILE A 166 -6.93 11.86 13.70
CA ILE A 166 -5.63 11.45 13.14
C ILE A 166 -5.39 12.03 11.72
N GLY A 167 -6.40 12.64 11.09
CA GLY A 167 -6.28 13.31 9.80
C GLY A 167 -5.33 14.52 9.82
N PRO A 168 -4.94 15.09 8.65
CA PRO A 168 -3.93 16.15 8.53
C PRO A 168 -4.25 17.51 9.19
N GLY A 169 -5.21 17.57 10.12
CA GLY A 169 -5.65 18.76 10.84
C GLY A 169 -6.20 18.49 12.25
N GLY A 170 -5.78 17.43 12.94
CA GLY A 170 -6.11 17.17 14.34
C GLY A 170 -5.49 18.18 15.32
N PRO A 171 -6.14 18.45 16.48
CA PRO A 171 -6.02 19.71 17.19
C PRO A 171 -4.62 19.94 17.80
N SER A 172 -4.09 21.14 17.58
CA SER A 172 -3.01 21.72 18.37
C SER A 172 -3.49 21.89 19.82
N SER A 173 -3.36 20.84 20.64
CA SER A 173 -3.48 20.93 22.09
C SER A 173 -2.32 21.78 22.61
N GLN A 174 -2.53 23.08 22.66
CA GLN A 174 -1.67 23.99 23.39
C GLN A 174 -1.92 23.76 24.90
N PRO A 175 -0.94 23.29 25.68
CA PRO A 175 -1.14 23.05 27.09
C PRO A 175 -1.15 24.38 27.86
N GLY A 176 -2.21 24.61 28.62
CA GLY A 176 -2.22 25.37 29.87
C GLY A 176 -1.58 26.77 29.87
N GLN A 177 -2.38 27.79 29.56
CA GLN A 177 -2.20 29.09 30.22
C GLN A 177 -3.11 29.10 31.45
N SER A 178 -2.60 28.57 32.55
CA SER A 178 -3.07 28.92 33.89
C SER A 178 -2.65 30.36 34.18
N GLU A 179 -3.65 31.21 34.44
CA GLU A 179 -3.68 32.01 35.66
C GLU A 179 -2.42 32.86 35.95
N ILE A 180 -2.42 34.12 35.51
CA ILE A 180 -1.94 35.24 36.36
C ILE A 180 -2.77 36.48 36.02
N MET A 181 -3.74 36.79 36.88
CA MET A 181 -4.40 38.09 36.97
C MET A 181 -3.83 38.79 38.22
N PRO A 182 -3.31 40.01 38.13
CA PRO A 182 -3.27 40.93 39.27
C PRO A 182 -4.58 41.70 39.42
#